data_AF-A0A4S9Y8D2-F1
#
_entry.id   AF-A0A4S9Y8D2-F1
#
_cell.length_a   1.000
_cell.length_b   1.000
_cell.length_c   1.000
_cell.angle_alpha   90.00
_cell.angle_beta   90.00
_cell.angle_gamma   90.00
#
_symmetry.space_group_name_H-M   'P 1'
#
loop_
_entity.id
_entity.type
_entity.pdbx_description
1 polymer ?
#
loop_
_entity_poly.entity_id
_entity_poly.type
_entity_poly.pdbx_seq_one_letter_code
_entity_poly.pdbx_strand_id
1 'polypeptide(L)'
;MAPPIPAIHFGRIASGNVVMKSGEYRDRHSREEGVIAFEMEAAGIWSRMACIVMKGVCDYADSHKNKRFQKYAAATAAACARAVLEELPAVSSGQQSSSGLKEECGE
;
A
#
# COMPACT_ATOMS: atom_id res chain seq x y z
N MET A 1 -24.89 -6.67 -17.07
CA MET A 1 -24.36 -5.42 -16.49
C MET A 1 -22.85 -5.58 -16.43
N ALA A 2 -22.07 -4.66 -17.02
CA ALA A 2 -20.61 -4.75 -16.95
C ALA A 2 -20.13 -4.60 -15.49
N PRO A 3 -19.04 -5.28 -15.08
CA PRO A 3 -18.49 -5.09 -13.75
C PRO A 3 -18.05 -3.63 -13.58
N PRO A 4 -18.26 -3.02 -12.40
CA PRO A 4 -17.85 -1.64 -12.15
C PRO A 4 -16.33 -1.51 -12.26
N ILE A 5 -15.88 -0.50 -13.00
CA ILE A 5 -14.46 -0.14 -13.09
C ILE A 5 -14.04 0.48 -11.75
N PRO A 6 -13.03 -0.06 -11.05
CA PRO A 6 -12.55 0.52 -9.80
C PRO A 6 -11.96 1.91 -10.04
N ALA A 7 -12.27 2.87 -9.17
CA ALA A 7 -11.60 4.16 -9.16
C ALA A 7 -10.20 4.04 -8.55
N ILE A 8 -9.22 4.72 -9.14
CA ILE A 8 -7.84 4.76 -8.66
C ILE A 8 -7.59 6.12 -8.01
N HIS A 9 -7.06 6.11 -6.79
CA HIS A 9 -6.75 7.32 -6.02
C HIS A 9 -5.29 7.29 -5.59
N PHE A 10 -4.61 8.42 -5.75
CA PHE A 10 -3.23 8.61 -5.30
C PHE A 10 -3.22 9.53 -4.07
N GLY A 11 -2.48 9.14 -3.03
CA GLY A 11 -2.37 9.94 -1.82
C GLY A 11 -1.68 9.18 -0.69
N ARG A 12 -1.51 9.88 0.43
CA ARG A 12 -0.89 9.31 1.63
C ARG A 12 -1.83 8.32 2.30
N ILE A 13 -1.30 7.19 2.73
CA ILE A 13 -2.02 6.17 3.49
C ILE A 13 -1.47 6.17 4.92
N ALA A 14 -2.33 6.42 5.91
CA ALA A 14 -1.97 6.31 7.31
C ALA A 14 -1.85 4.83 7.72
N SER A 15 -0.77 4.49 8.41
CA SER A 15 -0.47 3.14 8.88
C SER A 15 -0.43 3.10 10.40
N GLY A 16 -1.06 2.12 11.03
CA GLY A 16 -1.05 1.95 12.49
C GLY A 16 -1.35 0.53 12.96
N ASN A 17 -1.03 0.21 14.20
CA ASN A 17 -1.21 -1.14 14.76
C ASN A 17 -2.63 -1.42 15.32
N VAL A 18 -3.56 -0.48 15.17
CA VAL A 18 -4.95 -0.60 15.66
C VAL A 18 -5.90 -0.27 14.52
N VAL A 19 -6.98 -1.05 14.43
CA VAL A 19 -8.07 -0.80 13.49
C VAL A 19 -8.76 0.53 13.82
N MET A 20 -8.83 1.43 12.84
CA MET A 20 -9.65 2.64 12.94
C MET A 20 -11.13 2.29 13.04
N LYS A 21 -11.81 2.79 14.07
CA LYS A 21 -13.25 2.52 14.34
C LYS A 21 -14.05 3.78 14.68
N SER A 22 -13.49 4.97 14.45
CA SER A 22 -14.15 6.25 14.72
C SER A 22 -14.09 7.12 13.47
N GLY A 23 -15.26 7.43 12.91
CA GLY A 23 -15.39 8.33 11.77
C GLY A 23 -14.88 9.74 12.09
N GLU A 24 -15.14 10.25 13.29
CA GLU A 24 -14.66 11.56 13.74
C GLU A 24 -13.12 11.60 13.80
N TYR A 25 -12.50 10.58 14.38
CA TYR A 25 -11.06 10.48 14.47
C TYR A 25 -10.43 10.35 13.08
N ARG A 26 -11.05 9.55 12.19
CA ARG A 26 -10.68 9.39 10.78
C ARG A 26 -10.73 10.73 10.04
N ASP A 27 -11.81 11.48 10.17
CA ASP A 27 -12.00 12.77 9.46
C ASP A 27 -11.04 13.83 9.97
N ARG A 28 -10.77 13.85 11.29
CA ARG A 28 -9.76 14.72 11.88
C ARG A 28 -8.37 14.44 11.33
N HIS A 29 -7.93 13.17 11.33
CA HIS A 29 -6.60 12.80 10.81
C HIS A 29 -6.50 12.99 9.29
N SER A 30 -7.58 12.72 8.55
CA SER A 30 -7.61 12.96 7.11
C SER A 30 -7.39 14.44 6.79
N ARG A 31 -7.95 15.36 7.59
CA ARG A 31 -7.73 16.81 7.42
C ARG A 31 -6.36 17.27 7.91
N GLU A 32 -5.96 16.87 9.12
CA GLU A 32 -4.68 17.28 9.74
C GLU A 32 -3.49 16.76 8.94
N GLU A 33 -3.52 15.47 8.59
CA GLU A 33 -2.41 14.76 7.95
C GLU A 33 -2.60 14.58 6.46
N GLY A 34 -3.68 15.12 5.85
CA GLY A 34 -3.98 14.98 4.42
C GLY A 34 -3.84 13.55 3.88
N VAL A 35 -4.30 12.57 4.66
CA VAL A 35 -4.31 11.14 4.30
C VAL A 35 -5.64 10.75 3.67
N ILE A 36 -5.58 9.83 2.71
CA ILE A 36 -6.76 9.38 1.95
C ILE A 36 -7.28 8.00 2.39
N ALA A 37 -6.48 7.25 3.16
CA ALA A 37 -6.83 5.90 3.60
C ALA A 37 -6.08 5.53 4.89
N PHE A 38 -6.57 4.47 5.56
CA PHE A 38 -6.03 3.93 6.80
C PHE A 38 -5.83 2.41 6.64
N GLU A 39 -4.68 1.90 7.07
CA GLU A 39 -4.33 0.47 7.02
C GLU A 39 -3.35 0.11 8.15
N MET A 40 -2.87 -1.15 8.22
CA MET A 40 -2.12 -1.63 9.38
C MET A 40 -0.74 -2.25 9.10
N GLU A 41 -0.34 -2.41 7.84
CA GLU A 41 0.83 -3.24 7.48
C GLU A 41 1.95 -2.47 6.78
N ALA A 42 1.63 -1.43 6.00
CA ALA A 42 2.54 -0.81 5.05
C ALA A 42 3.79 -0.21 5.71
N ALA A 43 3.65 0.45 6.87
CA ALA A 43 4.80 1.06 7.56
C ALA A 43 5.89 0.05 7.95
N GLY A 44 5.51 -1.21 8.23
CA GLY A 44 6.46 -2.27 8.58
C GLY A 44 7.34 -2.71 7.41
N ILE A 45 6.84 -2.56 6.18
CA ILE A 45 7.54 -2.95 4.96
C ILE A 45 8.29 -1.77 4.34
N TRP A 46 7.69 -0.57 4.37
CA TRP A 46 8.24 0.65 3.78
C TRP A 46 9.65 0.99 4.27
N SER A 47 9.95 0.69 5.53
CA SER A 47 11.27 0.94 6.14
C SER A 47 12.37 -0.04 5.68
N ARG A 48 12.01 -1.13 5.00
CA ARG A 48 12.94 -2.25 4.71
C ARG A 48 13.22 -2.45 3.24
N MET A 49 12.35 -1.98 2.35
CA MET A 49 12.54 -2.13 0.90
C MET A 49 11.82 -1.02 0.13
N ALA A 50 12.36 -0.69 -1.04
CA ALA A 50 11.65 0.15 -2.00
C ALA A 50 10.37 -0.55 -2.44
N CYS A 51 9.21 0.05 -2.16
CA CYS A 51 7.92 -0.56 -2.48
C CYS A 51 6.88 0.48 -2.87
N ILE A 52 5.85 0.00 -3.57
CA ILE A 52 4.63 0.75 -3.85
C ILE A 52 3.50 0.09 -3.09
N VAL A 53 2.74 0.87 -2.33
CA VAL A 53 1.63 0.37 -1.53
C VAL A 53 0.33 0.50 -2.33
N MET A 54 -0.25 -0.64 -2.73
CA MET A 54 -1.55 -0.70 -3.40
C MET A 54 -2.58 -1.36 -2.47
N LYS A 55 -3.67 -0.66 -2.18
CA LYS A 55 -4.74 -1.10 -1.28
C LYS A 55 -6.10 -0.97 -1.95
N GLY A 56 -6.97 -1.95 -1.74
CA GLY A 56 -8.38 -1.85 -2.06
C GLY A 56 -9.17 -1.41 -0.82
N VAL A 57 -10.19 -0.57 -1.03
CA VAL A 57 -11.04 -0.07 0.06
C VAL A 57 -12.09 -1.14 0.42
N CYS A 58 -12.11 -1.59 1.67
CA CYS A 58 -13.03 -2.63 2.15
C CYS A 58 -14.01 -2.17 3.23
N ASP A 59 -13.77 -1.02 3.85
CA ASP A 59 -14.66 -0.36 4.79
C ASP A 59 -14.34 1.14 4.85
N TYR A 60 -15.13 1.88 5.63
CA TYR A 60 -14.98 3.32 5.78
C TYR A 60 -14.10 3.69 6.97
N ALA A 61 -13.30 2.81 7.57
CA ALA A 61 -12.49 3.16 8.75
C ALA A 61 -13.32 3.87 9.84
N ASP A 62 -14.55 3.42 10.04
CA ASP A 62 -15.49 3.89 11.06
C ASP A 62 -16.01 2.71 11.88
N SER A 63 -17.05 2.91 12.68
CA SER A 63 -17.63 1.86 13.50
C SER A 63 -18.37 0.78 12.69
N HIS A 64 -18.73 1.03 11.43
CA HIS A 64 -19.60 0.17 10.61
C HIS A 64 -18.81 -0.87 9.81
N LYS A 65 -17.91 -1.58 10.48
CA LYS A 65 -17.08 -2.59 9.82
C LYS A 65 -17.90 -3.81 9.40
N ASN A 66 -17.82 -4.16 8.12
CA ASN A 66 -18.31 -5.43 7.59
C ASN A 66 -17.25 -6.09 6.72
N LYS A 67 -17.31 -7.42 6.60
CA LYS A 67 -16.32 -8.19 5.81
C LYS A 67 -16.76 -8.39 4.36
N ARG A 68 -17.91 -7.85 3.94
CA ARG A 68 -18.53 -8.12 2.64
C ARG A 68 -17.63 -7.69 1.49
N PHE A 69 -16.99 -6.53 1.63
CA PHE A 69 -16.17 -5.94 0.55
C PHE A 69 -14.71 -6.39 0.55
N GLN A 70 -14.24 -7.17 1.53
CA GLN A 70 -12.83 -7.58 1.60
C GLN A 70 -12.38 -8.38 0.37
N LYS A 71 -13.22 -9.30 -0.13
CA LYS A 71 -12.89 -10.09 -1.33
C LYS A 71 -12.79 -9.19 -2.58
N TYR A 72 -13.70 -8.24 -2.72
CA TYR A 72 -13.68 -7.28 -3.82
C TYR A 72 -12.46 -6.36 -3.74
N ALA A 73 -12.18 -5.80 -2.57
CA ALA A 73 -11.02 -4.96 -2.30
C ALA A 73 -9.70 -5.68 -2.60
N ALA A 74 -9.56 -6.93 -2.16
CA ALA A 74 -8.38 -7.73 -2.43
C ALA A 74 -8.22 -8.02 -3.93
N ALA A 75 -9.29 -8.43 -4.60
CA ALA A 75 -9.27 -8.72 -6.04
C ALA A 75 -8.94 -7.48 -6.88
N THR A 76 -9.50 -6.32 -6.54
CA THR A 76 -9.23 -5.06 -7.24
C THR A 76 -7.80 -4.56 -7.00
N ALA A 77 -7.28 -4.65 -5.78
CA ALA A 77 -5.88 -4.33 -5.49
C ALA A 77 -4.91 -5.24 -6.25
N ALA A 78 -5.18 -6.56 -6.28
CA ALA A 78 -4.36 -7.52 -7.01
C ALA A 78 -4.42 -7.29 -8.53
N ALA A 79 -5.61 -6.99 -9.08
CA ALA A 79 -5.75 -6.66 -10.49
C ALA A 79 -5.01 -5.37 -10.87
N CYS A 80 -5.08 -4.33 -10.02
CA CYS A 80 -4.32 -3.10 -10.19
C CYS A 80 -2.81 -3.37 -10.16
N ALA A 81 -2.33 -4.15 -9.18
CA ALA A 81 -0.93 -4.52 -9.09
C ALA A 81 -0.45 -5.30 -10.32
N ARG A 82 -1.26 -6.24 -10.83
CA ARG A 82 -0.94 -6.97 -12.05
C ARG A 82 -0.80 -6.02 -13.25
N ALA A 83 -1.77 -5.12 -13.44
CA ALA A 83 -1.72 -4.15 -14.53
C ALA A 83 -0.47 -3.26 -14.45
N VAL A 84 -0.09 -2.79 -13.25
CA VAL A 84 1.14 -2.03 -13.05
C VAL A 84 2.38 -2.86 -13.40
N LEU A 85 2.44 -4.11 -12.97
CA LEU A 85 3.57 -5.01 -13.27
C LEU A 85 3.71 -5.31 -14.76
N GLU A 86 2.59 -5.42 -15.49
CA GLU A 86 2.57 -5.64 -16.94
C GLU A 86 3.17 -4.45 -17.72
N GLU A 87 3.08 -3.23 -17.17
CA GLU A 87 3.67 -2.01 -17.77
C GLU A 87 5.15 -1.82 -17.40
N LEU A 88 5.67 -2.56 -16.41
CA LEU A 88 7.07 -2.46 -16.03
C LEU A 88 7.96 -3.24 -17.02
N PRO A 89 9.11 -2.70 -17.41
CA PRO A 89 10.04 -3.43 -18.26
C PRO A 89 10.49 -4.70 -17.54
N ALA A 90 10.54 -5.81 -18.28
CA ALA A 90 11.09 -7.04 -17.78
C ALA A 90 12.53 -6.78 -17.29
N VAL A 91 12.79 -7.07 -16.02
CA VAL A 91 14.15 -6.98 -15.49
C VAL A 91 14.95 -8.05 -16.21
N SER A 92 15.82 -7.64 -17.14
CA SER A 92 16.83 -8.54 -17.69
C SER A 92 17.69 -9.01 -16.52
N SER A 93 17.72 -10.32 -16.27
CA SER A 93 18.59 -10.93 -15.27
C SER A 93 20.05 -10.79 -15.70
N GLY A 94 20.61 -9.60 -15.52
CA GLY A 94 21.99 -9.24 -15.88
C GLY A 94 22.86 -9.18 -14.63
N GLN A 95 23.65 -10.25 -14.45
CA GLN A 95 24.93 -10.35 -13.73
C GLN A 95 25.04 -9.67 -12.36
N GLN A 96 25.11 -10.49 -11.31
CA GLN A 96 25.71 -10.09 -10.03
C GLN A 96 27.14 -9.60 -10.29
N SER A 97 27.36 -8.29 -10.27
CA SER A 97 28.71 -7.75 -10.09
C SER A 97 29.06 -7.89 -8.61
N SER A 98 29.88 -8.87 -8.28
CA SER A 98 30.57 -8.94 -6.99
C SER A 98 31.54 -7.76 -6.87
N SER A 99 31.09 -6.62 -6.37
CA SER A 99 32.01 -5.61 -5.85
C SER A 99 32.47 -6.07 -4.47
N GLY A 100 33.69 -6.61 -4.42
CA GLY A 100 34.32 -7.12 -3.20
C GLY A 100 34.40 -6.08 -2.09
N LEU A 101 34.29 -6.58 -0.87
CA LEU A 101 34.64 -5.89 0.37
C LEU A 101 36.08 -5.34 0.24
N LYS A 102 36.25 -4.04 0.44
CA LYS A 102 37.50 -3.50 1.00
C LYS A 102 37.16 -2.98 2.38
N GLU A 103 37.58 -3.74 3.39
CA GLU A 103 37.82 -3.17 4.72
C GLU A 103 38.86 -2.07 4.57
N GLU A 104 38.58 -0.90 5.12
CA GLU A 104 39.59 0.11 5.39
C GLU A 104 39.56 0.39 6.90
N CYS A 105 40.55 -0.17 7.59
CA CYS A 105 40.95 0.19 8.93
C CYS A 105 41.71 1.52 8.85
N GLY A 106 41.27 2.54 9.58
CA GLY A 106 41.93 3.84 9.64
C GLY A 106 41.90 4.39 11.07
N GLU A 107 43.10 4.47 11.64
CA GLU A 107 43.61 5.08 12.90
C GLU A 107 42.65 5.63 13.96
#